data_AF-A0AAW2SIE5-F1
#
_entry.id   AF-A0AAW2SIE5-F1
#
_cell.length_a   1.000
_cell.length_b   1.000
_cell.length_c   1.000
_cell.angle_alpha   90.00
_cell.angle_beta   90.00
_cell.angle_gamma   90.00
#
_symmetry.space_group_name_H-M   'P 1'
#
loop_
_entity.id
_entity.type
_entity.pdbx_description
1 polymer ?
#
loop_
_entity_poly.entity_id
_entity_poly.type
_entity_poly.pdbx_seq_one_letter_code
_entity_poly.pdbx_strand_id
1 'polypeptide(L)'
;MANVFWRDNHSRLDYDCFGDLVIFDTTYRTNRYDLVCVPFVGVNHHWQNIIFGCAFLSDETTESFNWLFNTVLESMGSKAPSSIFTDQDQAMANEIAGVFLNARHRLCLWHISKNAPSHLNSFNSSREFHSFFNKYLYHCETKEEFEKTWEEMVNKFNAQDHRWLNNLYKIRGKWSPPFNSDFFHGGVRSTSRSESTNHALNEISSKTISLYEFVLKYEKDLLGNGVEMKPV
;
A
#
# COMPACT_ATOMS: atom_id res chain seq x y z
N MET A 1 -3.54 25.14 -5.53
CA MET A 1 -3.96 24.14 -6.54
C MET A 1 -4.95 23.21 -5.85
N ALA A 2 -5.92 22.62 -6.54
CA ALA A 2 -7.01 21.86 -5.90
C ALA A 2 -6.79 20.36 -6.02
N ASN A 3 -7.09 19.61 -4.95
CA ASN A 3 -7.14 18.16 -4.97
C ASN A 3 -8.43 17.70 -5.65
N VAL A 4 -8.39 16.54 -6.32
CA VAL A 4 -9.57 15.94 -6.96
C VAL A 4 -9.63 14.45 -6.66
N PHE A 5 -10.84 13.95 -6.40
CA PHE A 5 -11.13 12.54 -6.24
C PHE A 5 -12.32 12.19 -7.12
N TRP A 6 -12.28 11.03 -7.77
CA TRP A 6 -13.40 10.53 -8.54
C TRP A 6 -13.50 9.00 -8.43
N ARG A 7 -14.73 8.53 -8.61
CA ARG A 7 -15.11 7.12 -8.70
C ARG A 7 -16.41 7.03 -9.50
N ASP A 8 -16.67 5.91 -10.15
CA ASP A 8 -17.93 5.67 -10.84
C ASP A 8 -18.94 4.95 -9.92
N ASN A 9 -20.10 4.57 -10.46
CA ASN A 9 -21.10 3.83 -9.67
C ASN A 9 -20.71 2.36 -9.46
N HIS A 10 -19.92 1.77 -10.37
CA HIS A 10 -19.52 0.37 -10.28
C HIS A 10 -18.49 0.18 -9.16
N SER A 11 -17.45 1.02 -9.12
CA SER A 11 -16.47 1.11 -8.04
C SER A 11 -17.12 1.28 -6.67
N ARG A 12 -18.22 2.04 -6.57
CA ARG A 12 -18.97 2.20 -5.31
C ARG A 12 -19.61 0.87 -4.86
N LEU A 13 -20.23 0.14 -5.79
CA LEU A 13 -20.85 -1.16 -5.52
C LEU A 13 -19.78 -2.21 -5.20
N ASP A 14 -18.66 -2.20 -5.90
CA ASP A 14 -17.53 -3.07 -5.60
C ASP A 14 -16.97 -2.79 -4.21
N TYR A 15 -16.89 -1.52 -3.79
CA TYR A 15 -16.47 -1.17 -2.44
C TYR A 15 -17.46 -1.65 -1.36
N ASP A 16 -18.77 -1.66 -1.65
CA ASP A 16 -19.75 -2.26 -0.72
C ASP A 16 -19.49 -3.76 -0.51
N CYS A 17 -19.05 -4.47 -1.55
CA CYS A 17 -18.76 -5.90 -1.50
C CYS A 17 -17.34 -6.22 -0.99
N PHE A 18 -16.33 -5.44 -1.37
CA PHE A 18 -14.92 -5.80 -1.24
C PHE A 18 -14.06 -4.72 -0.55
N GLY A 19 -14.65 -3.60 -0.14
CA GLY A 19 -13.96 -2.46 0.49
C GLY A 19 -13.42 -2.72 1.91
N ASP A 20 -13.55 -3.93 2.45
CA ASP A 20 -12.96 -4.29 3.75
C ASP A 20 -11.43 -4.30 3.70
N LEU A 21 -10.85 -4.51 2.52
CA LEU A 21 -9.42 -4.44 2.26
C LEU A 21 -9.14 -3.38 1.19
N VAL A 22 -8.43 -2.34 1.59
CA VAL A 22 -7.97 -1.26 0.70
C VAL A 22 -6.45 -1.27 0.65
N ILE A 23 -5.92 -1.16 -0.56
CA ILE A 23 -4.50 -1.01 -0.87
C ILE A 23 -4.35 0.36 -1.52
N PHE A 24 -3.41 1.12 -0.98
CA PHE A 24 -3.19 2.51 -1.31
C PHE A 24 -1.68 2.71 -1.49
N ASP A 25 -1.28 3.34 -2.58
CA ASP A 25 0.12 3.69 -2.86
C ASP A 25 0.14 4.97 -3.70
N THR A 26 0.94 5.96 -3.30
CA THR A 26 1.05 7.20 -4.09
C THR A 26 2.00 6.99 -5.27
N THR A 27 1.66 7.58 -6.42
CA THR A 27 2.50 7.50 -7.62
C THR A 27 3.10 8.83 -7.99
N TYR A 28 4.19 8.76 -8.76
CA TYR A 28 4.92 9.93 -9.23
C TYR A 28 4.02 10.94 -9.94
N ARG A 29 4.48 12.19 -9.97
CA ARG A 29 3.78 13.33 -10.55
C ARG A 29 3.65 13.15 -12.06
N THR A 30 2.48 12.68 -12.51
CA THR A 30 2.34 12.05 -13.83
C THR A 30 1.67 12.93 -14.88
N ASN A 31 1.08 14.07 -14.51
CA ASN A 31 0.30 14.91 -15.42
C ASN A 31 0.87 16.33 -15.59
N ARG A 32 0.26 17.13 -16.48
CA ARG A 32 0.72 18.51 -16.79
C ARG A 32 0.67 19.49 -15.62
N TYR A 33 0.03 19.12 -14.54
CA TYR A 33 -0.13 19.90 -13.32
C TYR A 33 0.80 19.44 -12.20
N ASP A 34 1.65 18.44 -12.47
CA ASP A 34 2.62 17.90 -11.51
C ASP A 34 1.93 17.33 -10.24
N LEU A 35 0.71 16.79 -10.38
CA LEU A 35 -0.05 16.21 -9.28
C LEU A 35 0.31 14.74 -9.03
N VAL A 36 0.24 14.35 -7.76
CA VAL A 36 0.44 12.97 -7.28
C VAL A 36 -0.83 12.17 -7.55
N CYS A 37 -0.73 11.07 -8.29
CA CYS A 37 -1.88 10.19 -8.56
C CYS A 37 -1.98 9.10 -7.49
N VAL A 38 -3.19 8.87 -6.99
CA VAL A 38 -3.44 8.06 -5.80
C VAL A 38 -4.65 7.14 -6.04
N PRO A 39 -4.43 5.91 -6.54
CA PRO A 39 -5.50 4.94 -6.71
C PRO A 39 -5.86 4.23 -5.41
N PHE A 40 -7.15 3.95 -5.24
CA PHE A 40 -7.68 3.09 -4.18
C PHE A 40 -8.01 1.74 -4.78
N VAL A 41 -7.29 0.70 -4.36
CA VAL A 41 -7.36 -0.63 -4.95
C VAL A 41 -7.80 -1.66 -3.92
N GLY A 42 -8.63 -2.62 -4.30
CA GLY A 42 -8.97 -3.80 -3.50
C GLY A 42 -8.80 -5.09 -4.29
N VAL A 43 -9.35 -6.17 -3.75
CA VAL A 43 -9.35 -7.49 -4.40
C VAL A 43 -10.75 -8.10 -4.37
N ASN A 44 -11.19 -8.69 -5.49
CA ASN A 44 -12.44 -9.43 -5.55
C ASN A 44 -12.27 -10.88 -5.07
N HIS A 45 -13.36 -11.65 -5.08
CA HIS A 45 -13.38 -13.06 -4.71
C HIS A 45 -12.59 -13.99 -5.66
N HIS A 46 -12.22 -13.50 -6.86
CA HIS A 46 -11.32 -14.18 -7.79
C HIS A 46 -9.86 -13.74 -7.66
N TRP A 47 -9.53 -12.96 -6.62
CA TRP A 47 -8.18 -12.42 -6.40
C TRP A 47 -7.69 -11.49 -7.53
N GLN A 48 -8.63 -10.84 -8.22
CA GLN A 48 -8.33 -9.81 -9.22
C GLN A 48 -8.40 -8.43 -8.57
N ASN A 49 -7.61 -7.49 -9.09
CA ASN A 49 -7.59 -6.12 -8.58
C ASN A 49 -8.87 -5.41 -8.97
N ILE A 50 -9.42 -4.63 -8.04
CA ILE A 50 -10.52 -3.71 -8.31
C ILE A 50 -10.05 -2.31 -7.98
N ILE A 51 -10.36 -1.33 -8.83
CA ILE A 51 -10.12 0.08 -8.50
C ILE A 51 -11.42 0.67 -7.96
N PHE A 52 -11.41 1.09 -6.71
CA PHE A 52 -12.53 1.75 -6.03
C PHE A 52 -12.64 3.24 -6.36
N GLY A 53 -11.55 3.83 -6.84
CA GLY A 53 -11.50 5.23 -7.20
C GLY A 53 -10.06 5.70 -7.32
N CYS A 54 -9.89 6.95 -7.71
CA CYS A 54 -8.59 7.55 -7.85
C CYS A 54 -8.63 9.02 -7.45
N ALA A 55 -7.51 9.52 -6.94
CA ALA A 55 -7.32 10.92 -6.62
C ALA A 55 -6.09 11.50 -7.30
N PHE A 56 -6.10 12.82 -7.48
CA PHE A 56 -4.90 13.60 -7.69
C PHE A 56 -4.72 14.62 -6.56
N LEU A 57 -3.56 14.60 -5.92
CA LEU A 57 -3.18 15.53 -4.87
C LEU A 57 -2.15 16.55 -5.36
N SER A 58 -2.26 17.80 -4.90
CA SER A 58 -1.26 18.84 -5.18
C SER A 58 0.07 18.61 -4.45
N ASP A 59 0.00 17.92 -3.31
CA ASP A 59 1.11 17.67 -2.41
C ASP A 59 0.76 16.49 -1.48
N GLU A 60 1.79 15.98 -0.79
CA GLU A 60 1.69 14.89 0.18
C GLU A 60 1.77 15.47 1.61
N THR A 61 0.95 16.49 1.88
CA THR A 61 0.83 17.09 3.21
C THR A 61 -0.22 16.37 4.06
N THR A 62 -0.15 16.56 5.38
CA THR A 62 -1.16 16.10 6.33
C THR A 62 -2.56 16.59 5.96
N GLU A 63 -2.69 17.86 5.56
CA GLU A 63 -3.95 18.46 5.15
C GLU A 63 -4.52 17.80 3.87
N SER A 64 -3.65 17.50 2.89
CA SER A 64 -4.07 16.81 1.66
C SER A 64 -4.51 15.38 1.92
N PHE A 65 -3.82 14.63 2.80
CA PHE A 65 -4.25 13.29 3.20
C PHE A 65 -5.53 13.30 4.03
N ASN A 66 -5.68 14.26 4.94
CA ASN A 66 -6.92 14.44 5.71
C ASN A 66 -8.11 14.67 4.78
N TRP A 67 -7.96 15.61 3.83
CA TRP A 67 -8.99 15.87 2.82
C TRP A 67 -9.30 14.60 2.00
N LEU A 68 -8.27 13.88 1.57
CA LEU A 68 -8.43 12.68 0.76
C LEU A 68 -9.23 11.60 1.48
N PHE A 69 -8.82 11.23 2.69
CA PHE A 69 -9.46 10.14 3.41
C PHE A 69 -10.89 10.48 3.83
N ASN A 70 -11.17 11.72 4.23
CA ASN A 70 -12.55 12.15 4.49
C ASN A 70 -13.40 12.12 3.22
N THR A 71 -12.89 12.61 2.09
CA THR A 71 -13.60 12.61 0.81
C THR A 71 -13.93 11.18 0.35
N VAL A 72 -12.98 10.26 0.50
CA VAL A 72 -13.19 8.84 0.18
C VAL A 72 -14.22 8.23 1.10
N LEU A 73 -14.13 8.46 2.41
CA LEU A 73 -15.08 7.93 3.39
C LEU A 73 -16.51 8.37 3.07
N GLU A 74 -16.72 9.66 2.81
CA GLU A 74 -18.01 10.23 2.44
C GLU A 74 -18.53 9.64 1.11
N SER A 75 -17.67 9.59 0.09
CA SER A 75 -18.04 9.06 -1.23
C SER A 75 -18.37 7.57 -1.20
N MET A 76 -17.80 6.82 -0.25
CA MET A 76 -18.04 5.41 0.01
C MET A 76 -19.16 5.15 1.02
N GLY A 77 -20.05 6.12 1.22
CA GLY A 77 -21.23 5.96 2.08
C GLY A 77 -20.88 5.80 3.56
N SER A 78 -19.80 6.44 4.01
CA SER A 78 -19.27 6.35 5.38
C SER A 78 -18.85 4.94 5.81
N LYS A 79 -18.62 4.03 4.85
CA LYS A 79 -18.06 2.70 5.12
C LYS A 79 -16.53 2.79 5.14
N ALA A 80 -15.94 2.77 6.33
CA ALA A 80 -14.48 2.67 6.48
C ALA A 80 -13.99 1.24 6.12
N PRO A 81 -12.78 1.09 5.59
CA PRO A 81 -12.19 -0.23 5.38
C PRO A 81 -11.87 -0.90 6.72
N SER A 82 -11.86 -2.22 6.74
CA SER A 82 -11.39 -2.99 7.92
C SER A 82 -9.86 -3.01 7.99
N SER A 83 -9.20 -3.02 6.84
CA SER A 83 -7.75 -3.02 6.72
C SER A 83 -7.30 -2.13 5.56
N ILE A 84 -6.22 -1.39 5.78
CA ILE A 84 -5.64 -0.49 4.79
C ILE A 84 -4.13 -0.70 4.70
N PHE A 85 -3.64 -0.93 3.49
CA PHE A 85 -2.22 -1.14 3.21
C PHE A 85 -1.62 0.09 2.54
N THR A 86 -0.52 0.60 3.10
CA THR A 86 0.23 1.72 2.54
C THR A 86 1.74 1.47 2.62
N ASP A 87 2.51 2.45 2.15
CA ASP A 87 3.94 2.58 2.42
C ASP A 87 4.21 3.09 3.86
N GLN A 88 5.47 3.46 4.15
CA GLN A 88 5.92 3.89 5.49
C GLN A 88 5.79 5.40 5.73
N ASP A 89 4.91 6.12 5.05
CA ASP A 89 4.70 7.54 5.32
C ASP A 89 3.98 7.79 6.65
N GLN A 90 4.58 8.61 7.51
CA GLN A 90 4.07 8.88 8.86
C GLN A 90 2.87 9.84 8.87
N ALA A 91 2.83 10.82 7.95
CA ALA A 91 1.71 11.74 7.86
C ALA A 91 0.45 10.99 7.43
N MET A 92 0.58 10.15 6.41
CA MET A 92 -0.47 9.26 5.93
C MET A 92 -0.95 8.29 7.03
N ALA A 93 -0.02 7.67 7.76
CA ALA A 93 -0.36 6.77 8.87
C ALA A 93 -1.16 7.46 9.98
N ASN A 94 -0.84 8.73 10.28
CA ASN A 94 -1.56 9.51 11.29
C ASN A 94 -2.98 9.85 10.82
N GLU A 95 -3.13 10.28 9.57
CA GLU A 95 -4.44 10.64 9.02
C GLU A 95 -5.35 9.41 8.86
N ILE A 96 -4.81 8.27 8.47
CA ILE A 96 -5.54 6.99 8.48
C ILE A 96 -6.08 6.68 9.88
N ALA A 97 -5.25 6.83 10.91
CA ALA A 97 -5.67 6.58 12.29
C ALA A 97 -6.72 7.58 12.78
N GLY A 98 -6.71 8.81 12.28
CA GLY A 98 -7.69 9.84 12.61
C GLY A 98 -9.03 9.69 11.90
N VAL A 99 -9.03 9.26 10.63
CA VAL A 99 -10.24 9.17 9.80
C VAL A 99 -10.86 7.77 9.86
N PHE A 100 -10.05 6.71 9.77
CA PHE A 100 -10.50 5.32 9.78
C PHE A 100 -10.25 4.67 11.15
N LEU A 101 -10.97 5.13 12.17
CA LEU A 101 -10.72 4.81 13.59
C LEU A 101 -10.60 3.31 13.91
N ASN A 102 -11.33 2.45 13.19
CA ASN A 102 -11.33 1.01 13.40
C ASN A 102 -10.50 0.23 12.37
N ALA A 103 -9.94 0.92 11.36
CA ALA A 103 -9.16 0.27 10.32
C ALA A 103 -7.78 -0.13 10.84
N ARG A 104 -7.35 -1.34 10.50
CA ARG A 104 -5.98 -1.77 10.78
C ARG A 104 -5.05 -1.28 9.67
N HIS A 105 -4.21 -0.32 10.01
CA HIS A 105 -3.15 0.15 9.13
C HIS A 105 -2.02 -0.89 9.02
N ARG A 106 -1.70 -1.27 7.79
CA ARG A 106 -0.67 -2.24 7.44
C ARG A 106 0.37 -1.63 6.51
N LEU A 107 1.61 -2.03 6.72
CA LEU A 107 2.72 -1.64 5.87
C LEU A 107 3.01 -2.73 4.85
N CYS A 108 3.30 -2.31 3.63
CA CYS A 108 3.69 -3.20 2.56
C CYS A 108 5.07 -3.83 2.77
N LEU A 109 5.16 -5.17 2.69
CA LEU A 109 6.44 -5.89 2.73
C LEU A 109 7.36 -5.59 1.54
N TRP A 110 6.81 -5.33 0.34
CA TRP A 110 7.63 -4.94 -0.82
C TRP A 110 8.39 -3.64 -0.58
N HIS A 111 7.71 -2.57 -0.14
CA HIS A 111 8.34 -1.32 0.26
C HIS A 111 9.40 -1.50 1.36
N ILE A 112 9.12 -2.30 2.38
CA ILE A 112 10.11 -2.66 3.42
C ILE A 112 11.35 -3.30 2.78
N SER A 113 11.13 -4.31 1.93
CA SER A 113 12.21 -5.06 1.26
C SER A 113 13.00 -4.19 0.28
N LYS A 114 12.34 -3.32 -0.48
CA LYS A 114 12.96 -2.37 -1.40
C LYS A 114 13.81 -1.32 -0.67
N ASN A 115 13.37 -0.88 0.50
CA ASN A 115 14.12 0.07 1.32
C ASN A 115 15.24 -0.59 2.13
N ALA A 116 15.17 -1.91 2.37
CA ALA A 116 16.14 -2.61 3.21
C ALA A 116 17.61 -2.44 2.75
N PRO A 117 17.97 -2.54 1.45
CA PRO A 117 19.35 -2.39 1.00
C PRO A 117 19.99 -1.06 1.37
N SER A 118 19.24 0.07 1.39
CA SER A 118 19.81 1.38 1.72
C SER A 118 20.14 1.52 3.22
N HIS A 119 19.47 0.74 4.07
CA HIS A 119 19.66 0.72 5.51
C HIS A 119 20.62 -0.38 5.99
N LEU A 120 20.73 -1.49 5.26
CA LEU A 120 21.50 -2.68 5.64
C LEU A 120 22.87 -2.75 4.96
N ASN A 121 23.46 -1.60 4.59
CA ASN A 121 24.69 -1.52 3.79
C ASN A 121 25.81 -2.47 4.26
N SER A 122 26.01 -2.63 5.57
CA SER A 122 27.00 -3.54 6.17
C SER A 122 26.72 -5.02 5.95
N PHE A 123 25.47 -5.39 5.68
CA PHE A 123 25.01 -6.76 5.50
C PHE A 123 24.69 -7.12 4.04
N ASN A 124 24.67 -6.13 3.13
CA ASN A 124 24.26 -6.34 1.73
C ASN A 124 25.10 -7.39 0.99
N SER A 125 26.36 -7.60 1.37
CA SER A 125 27.23 -8.63 0.77
C SER A 125 27.02 -10.04 1.34
N SER A 126 26.31 -10.17 2.46
CA SER A 126 26.10 -11.45 3.15
C SER A 126 24.87 -12.17 2.62
N ARG A 127 25.08 -13.22 1.82
CA ARG A 127 23.99 -14.11 1.36
C ARG A 127 23.25 -14.76 2.53
N GLU A 128 23.97 -15.08 3.59
CA GLU A 128 23.38 -15.69 4.78
C GLU A 128 22.46 -14.71 5.51
N PHE A 129 22.88 -13.45 5.67
CA PHE A 129 22.02 -12.41 6.24
C PHE A 129 20.74 -12.25 5.41
N HIS A 130 20.87 -12.19 4.08
CA HIS A 130 19.70 -12.10 3.19
C HIS A 130 18.76 -13.28 3.33
N SER A 131 19.27 -14.50 3.55
CA SER A 131 18.44 -15.68 3.81
C SER A 131 17.66 -15.55 5.12
N PHE A 132 18.31 -15.13 6.20
CA PHE A 132 17.63 -14.87 7.48
C PHE A 132 16.60 -13.75 7.36
N PHE A 133 16.96 -12.64 6.71
CA PHE A 133 16.09 -11.49 6.56
C PHE A 133 14.89 -11.79 5.66
N ASN A 134 15.08 -12.56 4.58
CA ASN A 134 13.98 -13.03 3.74
C ASN A 134 13.04 -13.97 4.50
N LYS A 135 13.58 -14.91 5.30
CA LYS A 135 12.77 -15.74 6.19
C LYS A 135 11.97 -14.88 7.18
N TYR A 136 12.63 -13.92 7.81
CA TYR A 136 12.05 -12.98 8.79
C TYR A 136 10.89 -12.16 8.20
N LEU A 137 11.01 -11.70 6.96
CA LEU A 137 9.97 -10.90 6.30
C LEU A 137 8.78 -11.73 5.80
N TYR A 138 9.03 -12.90 5.21
CA TYR A 138 8.04 -13.58 4.37
C TYR A 138 7.61 -14.97 4.83
N HIS A 139 8.46 -15.68 5.58
CA HIS A 139 8.32 -17.12 5.77
C HIS A 139 8.13 -17.54 7.22
N CYS A 140 8.06 -16.60 8.17
CA CYS A 140 7.65 -16.93 9.53
C CYS A 140 6.13 -17.12 9.58
N GLU A 141 5.68 -18.27 10.06
CA GLU A 141 4.25 -18.61 10.15
C GLU A 141 3.69 -18.38 11.56
N THR A 142 4.52 -18.53 12.60
CA THR A 142 4.12 -18.32 14.00
C THR A 142 4.91 -17.19 14.65
N LYS A 143 4.38 -16.68 15.77
CA LYS A 143 5.09 -15.65 16.55
C LYS A 143 6.39 -16.20 17.13
N GLU A 144 6.39 -17.47 17.54
CA GLU A 144 7.56 -18.16 18.08
C GLU A 144 8.66 -18.30 17.02
N GLU A 145 8.30 -18.70 15.79
CA GLU A 145 9.26 -18.77 14.69
C GLU A 145 9.82 -17.39 14.34
N PHE A 146 8.97 -16.36 14.34
CA PHE A 146 9.37 -14.99 14.07
C PHE A 146 10.39 -14.49 15.09
N GLU A 147 10.09 -14.62 16.40
CA GLU A 147 10.97 -14.16 17.48
C GLU A 147 12.29 -14.93 17.47
N LYS A 148 12.26 -16.26 17.26
CA LYS A 148 13.47 -17.08 17.11
C LYS A 148 14.33 -16.66 15.92
N THR A 149 13.71 -16.46 14.75
CA THR A 149 14.43 -16.04 13.53
C THR A 149 15.07 -14.67 13.70
N TRP A 150 14.36 -13.74 14.36
CA TRP A 150 14.87 -12.43 14.72
C TRP A 150 16.10 -12.52 15.64
N GLU A 151 15.98 -13.25 16.75
CA GLU A 151 17.04 -13.43 17.74
C GLU A 151 18.29 -14.07 17.12
N GLU A 152 18.13 -15.13 16.33
CA GLU A 152 19.23 -15.79 15.63
C GLU A 152 19.94 -14.84 14.67
N MET A 153 19.18 -14.08 13.88
CA MET A 153 19.72 -13.11 12.93
C MET A 153 20.49 -11.99 13.64
N VAL A 154 19.89 -11.33 14.65
CA VAL A 154 20.56 -10.20 15.30
C VAL A 154 21.79 -10.63 16.08
N ASN A 155 21.78 -11.82 16.69
CA ASN A 155 22.93 -12.35 17.42
C ASN A 155 24.07 -12.77 16.49
N LYS A 156 23.75 -13.48 15.40
CA LYS A 156 24.76 -13.99 14.47
C LYS A 156 25.51 -12.86 13.75
N PHE A 157 24.81 -11.76 13.45
CA PHE A 157 25.37 -10.64 12.70
C PHE A 157 25.72 -9.42 13.58
N ASN A 158 25.71 -9.56 14.91
CA ASN A 158 25.94 -8.47 15.87
C ASN A 158 25.11 -7.21 15.56
N ALA A 159 23.83 -7.40 15.25
CA ALA A 159 22.90 -6.36 14.81
C ALA A 159 21.96 -5.87 15.91
N GLN A 160 22.23 -6.18 17.18
CA GLN A 160 21.38 -5.84 18.33
C GLN A 160 21.14 -4.34 18.46
N ASP A 161 22.13 -3.51 18.11
CA ASP A 161 22.04 -2.05 18.15
C ASP A 161 21.68 -1.43 16.78
N HIS A 162 21.34 -2.23 15.79
CA HIS A 162 21.05 -1.74 14.44
C HIS A 162 19.72 -0.97 14.41
N ARG A 163 19.81 0.37 14.45
CA ARG A 163 18.67 1.29 14.58
C ARG A 163 17.50 0.98 13.67
N TRP A 164 17.74 0.73 12.38
CA TRP A 164 16.66 0.46 11.42
C TRP A 164 15.98 -0.89 11.67
N LEU A 165 16.75 -1.93 12.00
CA LEU A 165 16.19 -3.27 12.28
C LEU A 165 15.35 -3.22 13.56
N ASN A 166 15.84 -2.55 14.60
CA ASN A 166 15.11 -2.35 15.85
C ASN A 166 13.82 -1.55 15.64
N ASN A 167 13.84 -0.53 14.79
CA ASN A 167 12.62 0.21 14.44
C ASN A 167 11.62 -0.68 13.68
N LEU A 168 12.09 -1.47 12.72
CA LEU A 168 11.26 -2.42 11.98
C LEU A 168 10.62 -3.46 12.91
N TYR A 169 11.38 -3.98 13.88
CA TYR A 169 10.89 -4.91 14.90
C TYR A 169 9.83 -4.27 15.82
N LYS A 170 10.02 -3.02 16.25
CA LYS A 170 9.02 -2.29 17.07
C LYS A 170 7.66 -2.18 16.37
N ILE A 171 7.66 -2.00 15.06
CA ILE A 171 6.44 -1.88 14.26
C ILE A 171 5.98 -3.21 13.63
N ARG A 172 6.50 -4.37 14.09
CA ARG A 172 6.16 -5.71 13.53
C ARG A 172 4.67 -6.00 13.45
N GLY A 173 3.88 -5.47 14.38
CA GLY A 173 2.42 -5.55 14.34
C GLY A 173 1.79 -4.94 13.08
N LYS A 174 2.46 -4.01 12.40
CA LYS A 174 1.94 -3.39 11.16
C LYS A 174 2.30 -4.15 9.88
N TRP A 175 3.28 -5.06 9.89
CA TRP A 175 3.74 -5.69 8.64
C TRP A 175 3.80 -7.21 8.70
N SER A 176 4.15 -7.79 9.85
CA SER A 176 4.48 -9.21 9.99
C SER A 176 3.22 -10.10 9.98
N PRO A 177 3.09 -11.11 9.10
CA PRO A 177 1.90 -11.96 9.06
C PRO A 177 1.57 -12.66 10.40
N PRO A 178 2.53 -13.26 11.16
CA PRO A 178 2.26 -13.86 12.47
C PRO A 178 1.63 -12.93 13.52
N PHE A 179 1.80 -11.62 13.39
CA PHE A 179 1.25 -10.63 14.33
C PHE A 179 -0.10 -10.08 13.89
N ASN A 180 -0.68 -10.63 12.81
CA ASN A 180 -1.83 -10.09 12.12
C ASN A 180 -2.87 -11.16 11.73
N SER A 181 -2.83 -12.32 12.37
CA SER A 181 -3.78 -13.43 12.13
C SER A 181 -5.18 -13.19 12.70
N ASP A 182 -5.37 -12.10 13.46
CA ASP A 182 -6.60 -11.76 14.16
C ASP A 182 -7.61 -10.97 13.32
N PHE A 183 -7.32 -10.68 12.05
CA PHE A 183 -8.23 -9.93 11.18
C PHE A 183 -8.09 -10.30 9.69
N PHE A 184 -9.11 -9.95 8.90
CA PHE A 184 -9.12 -10.19 7.47
C PHE A 184 -8.14 -9.28 6.74
N HIS A 185 -7.18 -9.89 6.04
CA HIS A 185 -6.22 -9.17 5.20
C HIS A 185 -6.17 -9.73 3.77
N GLY A 186 -7.18 -10.53 3.39
CA GLY A 186 -7.33 -11.11 2.04
C GLY A 186 -6.09 -11.83 1.51
N GLY A 187 -5.21 -12.34 2.39
CA GLY A 187 -3.89 -12.88 2.06
C GLY A 187 -2.94 -11.93 1.33
N VAL A 188 -3.26 -10.62 1.27
CA VAL A 188 -2.39 -9.58 0.72
C VAL A 188 -1.20 -9.37 1.66
N ARG A 189 0.00 -9.44 1.07
CA ARG A 189 1.29 -9.29 1.76
C ARG A 189 2.10 -8.09 1.24
N SER A 190 1.71 -7.53 0.09
CA SER A 190 2.40 -6.43 -0.59
C SER A 190 1.43 -5.52 -1.33
N THR A 191 1.86 -4.29 -1.60
CA THR A 191 1.23 -3.34 -2.53
C THR A 191 1.50 -3.69 -3.99
N SER A 192 2.07 -4.85 -4.33
CA SER A 192 2.33 -5.25 -5.72
C SER A 192 1.11 -5.13 -6.63
N ARG A 193 -0.08 -5.27 -6.04
CA ARG A 193 -1.38 -5.06 -6.67
C ARG A 193 -1.64 -3.57 -6.97
N SER A 194 -1.31 -2.70 -6.04
CA SER A 194 -1.30 -1.26 -6.29
C SER A 194 -0.19 -0.86 -7.27
N GLU A 195 1.00 -1.47 -7.21
CA GLU A 195 2.08 -1.23 -8.18
C GLU A 195 1.70 -1.62 -9.61
N SER A 196 1.01 -2.75 -9.82
CA SER A 196 0.51 -3.13 -11.13
C SER A 196 -0.51 -2.12 -11.65
N THR A 197 -1.39 -1.64 -10.77
CA THR A 197 -2.34 -0.57 -11.09
C THR A 197 -1.63 0.75 -11.38
N ASN A 198 -0.61 1.10 -10.60
CA ASN A 198 0.24 2.28 -10.76
C ASN A 198 0.96 2.25 -12.10
N HIS A 199 1.47 1.08 -12.49
CA HIS A 199 2.08 0.88 -13.81
C HIS A 199 1.07 1.15 -14.93
N ALA A 200 -0.13 0.55 -14.85
CA ALA A 200 -1.18 0.77 -15.84
C ALA A 200 -1.63 2.25 -15.90
N LEU A 201 -1.72 2.93 -14.75
CA LEU A 201 -2.01 4.36 -14.67
C LEU A 201 -0.89 5.21 -15.29
N ASN A 202 0.37 4.83 -15.08
CA ASN A 202 1.51 5.49 -15.69
C ASN A 202 1.52 5.35 -17.22
N GLU A 203 1.09 4.21 -17.77
CA GLU A 203 1.00 3.99 -19.22
C GLU A 203 -0.02 4.89 -19.90
N ILE A 204 -1.14 5.19 -19.24
CA ILE A 204 -2.17 6.09 -19.79
C ILE A 204 -1.86 7.58 -19.53
N SER A 205 -0.95 7.87 -18.58
CA SER A 205 -0.56 9.23 -18.19
C SER A 205 0.56 9.81 -19.05
N SER A 206 0.69 11.13 -19.03
CA SER A 206 1.84 11.84 -19.64
C SER A 206 1.97 13.25 -19.08
N LYS A 207 3.17 13.83 -19.15
CA LYS A 207 3.43 15.22 -18.72
C LYS A 207 2.58 16.28 -19.43
N THR A 208 1.89 15.95 -20.50
CA THR A 208 1.03 16.88 -21.25
C THR A 208 -0.47 16.59 -21.06
N ILE A 209 -0.83 15.45 -20.46
CA ILE A 209 -2.22 15.03 -20.33
C ILE A 209 -2.98 15.97 -19.39
N SER A 210 -4.20 16.34 -19.79
CA SER A 210 -5.15 17.00 -18.90
C SER A 210 -5.85 15.99 -17.98
N LEU A 211 -6.45 16.47 -16.89
CA LEU A 211 -7.24 15.61 -15.99
C LEU A 211 -8.42 14.97 -16.71
N TYR A 212 -9.08 15.71 -17.62
CA TYR A 212 -10.20 15.21 -18.40
C TYR A 212 -9.79 14.04 -19.32
N GLU A 213 -8.72 14.20 -20.08
CA GLU A 213 -8.19 13.14 -20.95
C GLU A 213 -7.74 11.92 -20.15
N PHE A 214 -7.17 12.14 -18.95
CA PHE A 214 -6.78 11.05 -18.06
C PHE A 214 -8.00 10.25 -17.61
N VAL A 215 -9.08 10.91 -17.15
CA VAL A 215 -10.31 10.23 -16.71
C VAL A 215 -10.93 9.43 -17.85
N LEU A 216 -10.98 9.96 -19.08
CA LEU A 216 -11.50 9.22 -20.23
C LEU A 216 -10.70 7.94 -20.53
N LYS A 217 -9.37 8.01 -20.46
CA LYS A 217 -8.52 6.82 -20.65
C LYS A 217 -8.67 5.85 -19.48
N TYR A 218 -8.74 6.35 -18.25
CA TYR A 218 -8.97 5.55 -17.05
C TYR A 218 -10.26 4.73 -17.17
N GLU A 219 -11.38 5.38 -17.53
CA GLU A 219 -12.66 4.72 -17.71
C GLU A 219 -12.62 3.70 -18.85
N LYS A 220 -12.00 4.03 -19.98
CA LYS A 220 -11.94 3.14 -21.14
C LYS A 220 -11.02 1.94 -20.92
N ASP A 221 -9.82 2.18 -20.41
CA ASP A 221 -8.72 1.21 -20.45
C ASP A 221 -8.60 0.43 -19.13
N LEU A 222 -9.08 0.96 -18.00
CA LEU A 222 -8.96 0.31 -16.68
C LEU A 222 -10.30 -0.16 -16.11
N LEU A 223 -11.42 0.46 -16.49
CA LEU A 223 -12.76 0.05 -16.05
C LEU A 223 -13.59 -0.62 -17.16
N GLY A 224 -13.45 -0.15 -18.41
CA GLY A 224 -14.31 -0.55 -19.54
C GLY A 224 -13.92 -1.87 -20.22
N ASN A 225 -12.67 -2.29 -20.06
CA ASN A 225 -12.24 -3.65 -20.37
C ASN A 225 -11.85 -4.25 -19.03
N GLY A 226 -12.44 -5.38 -18.62
CA GLY A 226 -11.95 -6.12 -17.46
C GLY A 226 -10.47 -6.44 -17.69
N VAL A 227 -9.57 -5.58 -17.20
CA VAL A 227 -8.14 -5.75 -17.39
C VAL A 227 -7.79 -6.96 -16.58
N GLU A 228 -7.50 -8.06 -17.27
CA GLU A 228 -6.69 -9.12 -16.70
C GLU A 228 -5.34 -8.50 -16.35
N MET A 229 -5.27 -7.92 -15.15
CA MET A 229 -3.99 -7.61 -14.53
C MET A 229 -3.29 -8.95 -14.38
N LYS A 230 -2.23 -9.13 -15.17
CA LYS A 230 -1.47 -10.38 -15.20
C LYS A 230 -1.14 -10.79 -13.76
N PRO A 231 -1.39 -12.04 -13.36
CA PRO A 231 -0.96 -12.51 -12.06
C PRO A 231 0.56 -12.35 -11.97
N VAL A 232 1.02 -11.67 -10.92
CA VAL A 232 2.42 -11.70 -10.47
C VAL A 232 2.69 -13.06 -9.84
#